data_AF-A0A914LQY8-F1
#
_entry.id   AF-A0A914LQY8-F1
#
_cell.length_a   1.000
_cell.length_b   1.000
_cell.length_c   1.000
_cell.angle_alpha   90.00
_cell.angle_beta   90.00
_cell.angle_gamma   90.00
#
_symmetry.space_group_name_H-M   'P 1'
#
loop_
_entity.id
_entity.type
_entity.pdbx_description
1 polymer ?
#
loop_
_entity_poly.entity_id
_entity_poly.type
_entity_poly.pdbx_seq_one_letter_code
_entity_poly.pdbx_strand_id
1 'polypeptide(L)'
;MPSNLENVNIEIQLRGYSNPDFRLPQGRLCTCPKGSFGEHCIQASPQRNGYNCLTSLTIFVLSASSSLKYLQTIYNPLNQAGQLNFEQLPQKFLIDSQPSAIAVLVYNLGPQIDSDGSLYETNTVTLVDSFIQPLNLFSGYSSDIRGQQSVNLIGEILGTQLSFTYSVSCAGGISRDGRRLMGPGCDLNCNTTSITTNNAICENVKTGYFSQCKWTNGGNLDVTNCQNCPFGVKNNAYCADEQGGVLYGEVVSTFYYNGFIILCLVSGILFVLLLLLLTCLLFSRR
;
A
#
# COMPACT_ATOMS: atom_id res chain seq x y z
N MET A 1 -1.07 -23.94 17.39
CA MET A 1 -1.19 -22.61 17.99
C MET A 1 -0.89 -21.58 16.91
N PRO A 2 -1.78 -20.63 16.60
CA PRO A 2 -1.45 -19.52 15.71
C PRO A 2 -0.47 -18.62 16.45
N SER A 3 0.77 -18.60 15.98
CA SER A 3 1.78 -17.67 16.45
C SER A 3 1.36 -16.25 16.06
N ASN A 4 1.12 -15.37 17.03
CA ASN A 4 1.00 -13.93 16.84
C ASN A 4 2.31 -13.41 16.24
N LEU A 5 2.36 -13.37 14.92
CA LEU A 5 3.50 -12.99 14.13
C LEU A 5 3.30 -11.52 13.70
N GLU A 6 3.70 -10.60 14.57
CA GLU A 6 3.89 -9.16 14.24
C GLU A 6 5.11 -9.02 13.32
N ASN A 7 4.90 -9.36 12.05
CA ASN A 7 5.99 -9.50 11.08
C ASN A 7 6.09 -8.35 10.09
N VAL A 8 5.16 -7.40 10.12
CA VAL A 8 5.20 -6.22 9.25
C VAL A 8 5.68 -5.05 10.09
N ASN A 9 6.80 -4.47 9.69
CA ASN A 9 7.36 -3.24 10.24
C ASN A 9 7.04 -2.08 9.30
N ILE A 10 6.35 -1.07 9.82
CA ILE A 10 6.08 0.18 9.13
C ILE A 10 6.82 1.28 9.87
N GLU A 11 7.69 1.99 9.16
CA GLU A 11 8.37 3.15 9.72
C GLU A 11 7.75 4.40 9.14
N ILE A 12 7.33 5.33 10.00
CA ILE A 12 6.70 6.60 9.59
C ILE A 12 7.47 7.73 10.21
N GLN A 13 7.86 8.71 9.40
CA GLN A 13 8.50 9.93 9.85
C GLN A 13 7.74 11.13 9.30
N LEU A 14 7.08 11.87 10.19
CA LEU A 14 6.51 13.17 9.87
C LEU A 14 7.63 14.11 9.41
N ARG A 15 7.37 14.92 8.39
CA ARG A 15 8.32 15.92 7.88
C ARG A 15 7.83 17.33 8.16
N GLY A 16 6.58 17.61 7.82
CA GLY A 16 5.99 18.90 8.09
C GLY A 16 4.49 18.95 7.89
N TYR A 17 3.86 19.92 8.54
CA TYR A 17 2.44 20.25 8.42
C TYR A 17 2.29 21.76 8.18
N SER A 18 1.30 22.16 7.37
CA SER A 18 1.09 23.56 6.99
C SER A 18 -0.39 23.93 7.00
N ASN A 19 -0.73 24.92 7.82
CA ASN A 19 -2.00 25.65 7.87
C ASN A 19 -1.71 27.15 7.86
N PRO A 20 -1.37 27.74 6.69
CA PRO A 20 -0.84 29.10 6.60
C PRO A 20 -1.82 30.19 7.00
N ASP A 21 -3.12 29.89 6.93
CA ASP A 21 -4.18 30.82 7.28
C ASP A 21 -4.68 30.64 8.72
N PHE A 22 -4.07 29.73 9.49
CA PHE A 22 -4.46 29.42 10.87
C PHE A 22 -5.95 29.09 11.02
N ARG A 23 -6.52 28.47 9.97
CA ARG A 23 -7.94 28.16 9.87
C ARG A 23 -8.31 26.95 10.71
N LEU A 24 -9.50 27.02 11.29
CA LEU A 24 -10.23 25.93 11.90
C LEU A 24 -11.50 25.66 11.07
N PRO A 25 -12.17 24.51 11.25
CA PRO A 25 -13.45 24.24 10.62
C PRO A 25 -14.47 25.36 10.87
N GLN A 26 -15.47 25.44 10.00
CA GLN A 26 -16.55 26.45 10.08
C GLN A 26 -16.08 27.91 9.91
N GLY A 27 -14.90 28.13 9.33
CA GLY A 27 -14.38 29.47 9.04
C GLY A 27 -13.76 30.19 10.25
N ARG A 28 -13.56 29.48 11.37
CA ARG A 28 -12.94 30.02 12.57
C ARG A 28 -11.41 30.05 12.45
N LEU A 29 -10.77 30.75 13.37
CA LEU A 29 -9.32 30.89 13.48
C LEU A 29 -8.85 30.42 14.85
N CYS A 30 -7.62 29.92 14.92
CA CYS A 30 -6.94 29.62 16.19
C CYS A 30 -5.99 30.74 16.65
N THR A 31 -5.81 31.78 15.83
CA THR A 31 -5.09 33.01 16.14
C THR A 31 -5.98 34.22 15.92
N CYS A 32 -5.60 35.36 16.52
CA CYS A 32 -6.33 36.60 16.28
C CYS A 32 -6.19 37.03 14.81
N PRO A 33 -7.29 37.47 14.15
CA PRO A 33 -7.24 37.95 12.78
C PRO A 33 -6.34 39.18 12.65
N LYS A 34 -5.93 39.53 11.42
CA LYS A 34 -5.15 40.75 11.18
C LYS A 34 -6.06 41.99 11.15
N GLY A 35 -5.52 43.15 11.50
CA GLY A 35 -6.22 44.44 11.46
C GLY A 35 -6.89 44.82 12.80
N SER A 36 -7.83 45.77 12.75
CA SER A 36 -8.47 46.36 13.95
C SER A 36 -9.21 45.34 14.81
N PHE A 37 -9.84 44.33 14.19
CA PHE A 37 -10.47 43.21 14.89
C PHE A 37 -9.47 42.36 15.67
N GLY A 38 -8.25 42.21 15.12
CA GLY A 38 -7.14 41.53 15.76
C GLY A 38 -6.64 42.21 17.02
N GLU A 39 -6.55 43.54 17.02
CA GLU A 39 -6.09 44.30 18.18
C GLU A 39 -6.99 44.09 19.40
N HIS A 40 -8.31 44.04 19.18
CA HIS A 40 -9.26 43.76 20.24
C HIS A 40 -9.10 42.33 20.78
N CYS A 41 -8.96 41.34 19.88
CA CYS A 41 -8.68 39.95 20.26
C CYS A 41 -7.39 39.81 21.07
N ILE A 42 -6.32 40.51 20.68
CA ILE A 42 -5.05 40.51 21.41
C ILE A 42 -5.23 41.10 22.81
N GLN A 43 -5.94 42.22 22.94
CA GLN A 43 -6.22 42.84 24.24
C GLN A 43 -7.06 41.96 25.16
N ALA A 44 -7.99 41.18 24.60
CA ALA A 44 -8.83 40.24 25.32
C ALA A 44 -8.08 38.94 25.69
N SER A 45 -6.95 38.64 25.06
CA SER A 45 -6.17 37.43 25.35
C SER A 45 -5.52 37.48 26.75
N PRO A 46 -5.41 36.34 27.47
CA PRO A 46 -4.91 36.31 28.85
C PRO A 46 -3.51 36.89 29.05
N GLN A 47 -2.65 36.78 28.03
CA GLN A 47 -1.27 37.27 28.06
C GLN A 47 -1.06 38.56 27.24
N ARG A 48 -2.13 39.17 26.71
CA ARG A 48 -2.10 40.34 25.83
C ARG A 48 -1.18 40.23 24.60
N ASN A 49 -0.87 39.00 24.20
CA ASN A 49 0.00 38.69 23.06
C ASN A 49 -0.72 37.84 22.00
N GLY A 50 -2.05 37.74 22.08
CA GLY A 50 -2.87 36.91 21.21
C GLY A 50 -2.86 35.44 21.62
N TYR A 51 -3.29 34.59 20.70
CA TYR A 51 -3.40 33.15 20.89
C TYR A 51 -2.54 32.40 19.87
N ASN A 52 -2.02 31.25 20.27
CA ASN A 52 -1.23 30.36 19.42
C ASN A 52 -2.04 29.12 19.07
N CYS A 53 -1.92 28.67 17.82
CA CYS A 53 -2.49 27.41 17.37
C CYS A 53 -1.63 26.25 17.87
N LEU A 54 -2.04 25.60 18.96
CA LEU A 54 -1.34 24.42 19.46
C LEU A 54 -1.85 23.21 18.69
N THR A 55 -1.02 22.64 17.84
CA THR A 55 -1.40 21.56 16.92
C THR A 55 -0.75 20.24 17.32
N SER A 56 -1.52 19.15 17.31
CA SER A 56 -1.11 17.77 17.55
C SER A 56 -1.57 16.89 16.39
N LEU A 57 -0.77 15.89 16.03
CA LEU A 57 -1.09 14.94 14.97
C LEU A 57 -1.21 13.54 15.58
N THR A 58 -2.27 12.83 15.22
CA THR A 58 -2.45 11.42 15.58
C THR A 58 -2.37 10.56 14.32
N ILE A 59 -1.36 9.71 14.28
CA ILE A 59 -1.08 8.78 13.19
C ILE A 59 -1.71 7.44 13.53
N PHE A 60 -2.50 6.88 12.63
CA PHE A 60 -3.09 5.56 12.71
C PHE A 60 -2.54 4.69 11.58
N VAL A 61 -2.12 3.48 11.93
CA VAL A 61 -1.84 2.43 10.97
C VAL A 61 -3.06 1.52 10.92
N LEU A 62 -3.77 1.56 9.78
CA LEU A 62 -4.96 0.76 9.57
C LEU A 62 -4.54 -0.59 8.98
N SER A 63 -5.14 -1.66 9.47
CA SER A 63 -4.92 -3.02 8.99
C SER A 63 -6.19 -3.85 9.16
N ALA A 64 -6.24 -5.04 8.54
CA ALA A 64 -7.40 -5.91 8.63
C ALA A 64 -7.53 -6.62 9.99
N SER A 65 -6.50 -6.56 10.85
CA SER A 65 -6.56 -7.11 12.20
C SER A 65 -7.23 -6.16 13.21
N SER A 66 -7.64 -6.71 14.35
CA SER A 66 -8.32 -5.97 15.41
C SER A 66 -7.41 -5.06 16.25
N SER A 67 -6.10 -5.05 16.02
CA SER A 67 -5.16 -4.24 16.80
C SER A 67 -4.88 -2.90 16.12
N LEU A 68 -5.53 -1.84 16.61
CA LEU A 68 -5.26 -0.47 16.18
C LEU A 68 -3.94 0.00 16.80
N LYS A 69 -2.94 0.29 15.98
CA LYS A 69 -1.71 0.95 16.43
C LYS A 69 -1.77 2.42 16.04
N TYR A 70 -1.49 3.29 17.01
CA TYR A 70 -1.47 4.73 16.78
C TYR A 70 -0.35 5.41 17.57
N LEU A 71 0.03 6.59 17.12
CA LEU A 71 0.95 7.48 17.82
C LEU A 71 0.39 8.89 17.76
N GLN A 72 0.41 9.59 18.89
CA GLN A 72 0.02 10.99 18.97
C GLN A 72 1.24 11.84 19.30
N THR A 73 1.42 12.94 18.58
CA THR A 73 2.44 13.94 18.90
C THR A 73 1.97 14.82 20.05
N ILE A 74 2.92 15.41 20.78
CA ILE A 74 2.60 16.52 21.68
C ILE A 74 2.01 17.69 20.89
N TYR A 75 1.28 18.56 21.59
CA TYR A 75 0.78 19.82 21.03
C TYR A 75 1.93 20.83 20.92
N ASN A 76 2.23 21.25 19.68
CA ASN A 76 3.25 22.25 19.40
C ASN A 76 2.62 23.48 18.73
N PRO A 77 3.11 24.69 19.05
CA PRO A 77 2.62 25.90 18.40
C PRO A 77 3.04 25.92 16.92
N LEU A 78 2.11 26.30 16.04
CA LEU A 78 2.45 26.66 14.66
C LEU A 78 3.40 27.86 14.66
N ASN A 79 4.36 27.88 13.73
CA ASN A 79 5.21 29.06 13.54
C ASN A 79 4.44 30.21 12.86
N GLN A 80 5.10 31.35 12.63
CA GLN A 80 4.49 32.53 12.01
C GLN A 80 3.97 32.30 10.57
N ALA A 81 4.45 31.26 9.89
CA ALA A 81 3.99 30.84 8.57
C ALA A 81 2.89 29.76 8.64
N GLY A 82 2.40 29.40 9.84
CA GLY A 82 1.38 28.38 10.02
C GLY A 82 1.92 26.96 9.89
N GLN A 83 3.21 26.74 10.11
CA GLN A 83 3.87 25.46 9.85
C GLN A 83 4.38 24.78 11.12
N LEU A 84 4.42 23.44 11.08
CA LEU A 84 5.20 22.59 11.98
C LEU A 84 6.23 21.82 11.15
N ASN A 85 7.48 21.85 11.59
CA ASN A 85 8.52 20.99 11.06
C ASN A 85 8.84 19.92 12.10
N PHE A 86 8.95 18.68 11.67
CA PHE A 86 9.23 17.55 12.55
C PHE A 86 10.65 17.05 12.30
N GLU A 87 11.48 17.11 13.34
CA GLU A 87 12.84 16.55 13.33
C GLU A 87 12.92 15.20 14.06
N GLN A 88 11.77 14.60 14.34
CA GLN A 88 11.66 13.36 15.09
C GLN A 88 12.20 12.18 14.27
N LEU A 89 12.79 11.21 14.97
CA LEU A 89 13.20 9.94 14.37
C LEU A 89 11.96 9.17 13.84
N PRO A 90 12.13 8.36 12.78
CA PRO A 90 11.08 7.48 12.29
C PRO A 90 10.48 6.63 13.41
N GLN A 91 9.16 6.65 13.52
CA GLN A 91 8.39 5.85 14.46
C GLN A 91 8.08 4.49 13.83
N LYS A 92 8.33 3.41 14.58
CA LYS A 92 8.15 2.04 14.09
C LYS A 92 6.85 1.46 14.62
N PHE A 93 6.07 0.89 13.70
CA PHE A 93 4.84 0.17 13.99
C PHE A 93 5.02 -1.28 13.58
N LEU A 94 4.93 -2.17 14.57
CA LEU A 94 4.86 -3.61 14.33
C LEU A 94 3.40 -4.02 14.28
N ILE A 95 2.99 -4.61 13.17
CA ILE A 95 1.62 -5.11 12.95
C ILE A 95 1.65 -6.56 12.48
N ASP A 96 0.53 -7.23 12.77
CA ASP A 96 0.30 -8.65 12.53
C ASP A 96 -0.53 -8.92 11.27
N SER A 97 -0.78 -7.93 10.42
CA SER A 97 -1.51 -8.14 9.18
C SER A 97 -1.10 -7.13 8.12
N GLN A 98 -1.53 -7.36 6.87
CA GLN A 98 -1.28 -6.44 5.78
C GLN A 98 -1.89 -5.06 6.10
N PRO A 99 -1.11 -3.98 6.04
CA PRO A 99 -1.62 -2.64 6.29
C PRO A 99 -2.46 -2.16 5.11
N SER A 100 -3.57 -1.49 5.42
CA SER A 100 -4.50 -0.98 4.42
C SER A 100 -4.25 0.49 4.07
N ALA A 101 -3.96 1.31 5.08
CA ALA A 101 -3.72 2.74 4.93
C ALA A 101 -3.00 3.32 6.15
N ILE A 102 -2.39 4.49 5.97
CA ILE A 102 -1.95 5.36 7.06
C ILE A 102 -2.93 6.52 7.10
N ALA A 103 -3.58 6.73 8.24
CA ALA A 103 -4.45 7.88 8.46
C ALA A 103 -3.80 8.84 9.46
N VAL A 104 -3.86 10.14 9.19
CA VAL A 104 -3.36 11.17 10.10
C VAL A 104 -4.48 12.15 10.38
N LEU A 105 -4.81 12.32 11.65
CA LEU A 105 -5.78 13.30 12.13
C LEU A 105 -5.02 14.45 12.80
N VAL A 106 -5.41 15.68 12.47
CA VAL A 106 -4.78 16.88 13.01
C VAL A 106 -5.74 17.56 13.96
N TYR A 107 -5.28 17.82 15.18
CA TYR A 107 -6.06 18.46 16.22
C TYR A 107 -5.43 19.79 16.62
N ASN A 108 -6.26 20.80 16.85
CA ASN A 108 -5.86 22.05 17.50
C ASN A 108 -6.44 22.10 18.91
N LEU A 109 -5.58 22.35 19.90
CA LEU A 109 -5.97 22.66 21.26
C LEU A 109 -5.88 24.17 21.46
N GLY A 110 -7.00 24.81 21.78
CA GLY A 110 -6.98 26.23 22.05
C GLY A 110 -8.33 26.91 21.87
N PRO A 111 -8.31 28.24 21.72
CA PRO A 111 -9.51 28.99 21.44
C PRO A 111 -9.94 28.80 19.99
N GLN A 112 -11.22 29.05 19.77
CA GLN A 112 -11.78 29.27 18.45
C GLN A 112 -12.24 30.73 18.39
N ILE A 113 -11.75 31.45 17.40
CA ILE A 113 -11.94 32.88 17.21
C ILE A 113 -12.70 33.07 15.91
N ASP A 114 -13.78 33.84 15.94
CA ASP A 114 -14.53 34.16 14.74
C ASP A 114 -13.78 35.19 13.89
N SER A 115 -14.17 35.33 12.62
CA SER A 115 -13.50 36.25 11.69
C SER A 115 -13.52 37.73 12.12
N ASP A 116 -14.45 38.09 13.01
CA ASP A 116 -14.58 39.43 13.59
C ASP A 116 -13.69 39.64 14.84
N GLY A 117 -12.88 38.64 15.21
CA GLY A 117 -11.99 38.68 16.36
C GLY A 117 -12.67 38.37 17.70
N SER A 118 -13.97 38.05 17.71
CA SER A 118 -14.66 37.61 18.91
C SER A 118 -14.26 36.17 19.29
N LEU A 119 -14.21 35.92 20.60
CA LEU A 119 -13.86 34.63 21.14
C LEU A 119 -15.11 33.75 21.19
N TYR A 120 -15.15 32.70 20.37
CA TYR A 120 -16.29 31.78 20.30
C TYR A 120 -16.23 30.78 21.47
N GLU A 121 -15.10 30.10 21.63
CA GLU A 121 -14.90 29.12 22.68
C GLU A 121 -13.42 29.06 23.08
N THR A 122 -13.14 28.61 24.31
CA THR A 122 -11.77 28.49 24.84
C THR A 122 -11.47 27.07 25.26
N ASN A 123 -10.20 26.67 25.16
CA ASN A 123 -9.71 25.38 25.66
C ASN A 123 -10.43 24.17 25.03
N THR A 124 -10.60 24.22 23.71
CA THR A 124 -11.27 23.16 22.94
C THR A 124 -10.26 22.36 22.15
N VAL A 125 -10.51 21.06 22.00
CA VAL A 125 -9.81 20.22 21.03
C VAL A 125 -10.67 20.14 19.78
N THR A 126 -10.17 20.69 18.69
CA THR A 126 -10.88 20.74 17.40
C THR A 126 -10.15 19.88 16.39
N LEU A 127 -10.85 18.97 15.72
CA LEU A 127 -10.31 18.29 14.55
C LEU A 127 -10.17 19.31 13.42
N VAL A 128 -8.93 19.60 13.02
CA VAL A 128 -8.59 20.58 11.99
C VAL A 128 -8.71 19.95 10.62
N ASP A 129 -8.09 18.79 10.44
CA ASP A 129 -8.04 18.12 9.15
C ASP A 129 -7.80 16.61 9.27
N SER A 130 -8.07 15.89 8.18
CA SER A 130 -7.84 14.45 8.03
C SER A 130 -7.07 14.15 6.75
N PHE A 131 -6.14 13.20 6.84
CA PHE A 131 -5.30 12.76 5.75
C PHE A 131 -5.30 11.23 5.67
N ILE A 132 -5.45 10.68 4.47
CA ILE A 132 -5.45 9.23 4.25
C ILE A 132 -4.47 8.89 3.13
N GLN A 133 -3.44 8.11 3.44
CA GLN A 133 -2.56 7.47 2.47
C GLN A 133 -2.95 6.00 2.32
N PRO A 134 -3.66 5.62 1.24
CA PRO A 134 -3.93 4.22 0.97
C PRO A 134 -2.62 3.47 0.67
N LEU A 135 -2.48 2.29 1.26
CA LEU A 135 -1.40 1.35 0.97
C LEU A 135 -1.87 0.23 0.01
N ASN A 136 -3.18 0.14 -0.21
CA ASN A 136 -3.87 -0.89 -0.99
C ASN A 136 -3.89 -0.68 -2.52
N LEU A 137 -3.39 0.44 -3.04
CA LEU A 137 -3.55 0.79 -4.47
C LEU A 137 -2.49 0.25 -5.43
N PHE A 138 -1.53 -0.54 -4.97
CA PHE A 138 -0.55 -1.17 -5.86
C PHE A 138 -1.09 -2.49 -6.44
N SER A 139 -2.20 -2.38 -7.18
CA SER A 139 -2.75 -3.40 -8.10
C SER A 139 -1.88 -3.56 -9.37
N GLY A 140 -0.59 -3.67 -9.12
CA GLY A 140 0.47 -3.79 -10.10
C GLY A 140 1.81 -4.06 -9.44
N TYR A 141 1.82 -4.68 -8.24
CA TYR A 141 2.93 -5.40 -7.59
C TYR A 141 4.34 -5.08 -8.12
N SER A 142 4.71 -3.80 -8.15
CA SER A 142 6.07 -3.35 -8.33
C SER A 142 6.71 -3.53 -6.96
N SER A 143 7.52 -4.56 -6.88
CA SER A 143 8.53 -4.80 -5.88
C SER A 143 9.39 -3.55 -5.62
N ASP A 144 8.90 -2.58 -4.83
CA ASP A 144 9.77 -1.56 -4.23
C ASP A 144 9.14 -0.74 -3.09
N ILE A 145 8.27 -1.35 -2.26
CA ILE A 145 7.98 -0.75 -0.93
C ILE A 145 9.12 -1.03 0.05
N ARG A 146 10.23 -1.62 -0.42
CA ARG A 146 11.51 -1.65 0.30
C ARG A 146 12.32 -0.40 0.00
N GLY A 147 11.70 0.76 0.19
CA GLY A 147 12.28 2.07 0.01
C GLY A 147 11.51 3.10 0.81
N GLN A 148 12.20 4.13 1.30
CA GLN A 148 11.56 5.26 1.95
C GLN A 148 10.74 6.02 0.91
N GLN A 149 9.42 5.96 1.03
CA GLN A 149 8.48 6.72 0.21
C GLN A 149 8.29 8.09 0.83
N SER A 150 8.21 9.13 0.01
CA SER A 150 7.91 10.50 0.44
C SER A 150 6.55 10.90 -0.11
N VAL A 151 5.68 11.39 0.77
CA VAL A 151 4.30 11.73 0.45
C VAL A 151 4.00 13.14 0.89
N ASN A 152 3.28 13.87 0.04
CA ASN A 152 2.63 15.13 0.37
C ASN A 152 1.13 14.96 0.12
N LEU A 153 0.32 15.17 1.15
CA LEU A 153 -1.14 15.05 1.11
C LEU A 153 -1.80 16.41 1.34
N ILE A 154 -2.99 16.55 0.79
CA ILE A 154 -3.90 17.66 1.04
C ILE A 154 -5.04 17.12 1.90
N GLY A 155 -5.39 17.84 2.96
CA GLY A 155 -6.40 17.42 3.92
C GLY A 155 -7.82 17.53 3.36
N GLU A 156 -8.70 16.65 3.82
CA GLU A 156 -10.07 16.52 3.30
C GLU A 156 -11.04 17.58 3.84
N ILE A 157 -10.77 18.15 5.02
CA ILE A 157 -11.68 19.08 5.70
C ILE A 157 -11.34 20.53 5.34
N LEU A 158 -10.08 20.93 5.49
CA LEU A 158 -9.65 22.33 5.31
C LEU A 158 -8.68 22.52 4.14
N GLY A 159 -8.17 21.43 3.55
CA GLY A 159 -7.16 21.52 2.50
C GLY A 159 -5.78 21.93 3.02
N THR A 160 -5.50 21.69 4.30
CA THR A 160 -4.15 21.88 4.87
C THR A 160 -3.17 20.88 4.26
N GLN A 161 -1.87 21.11 4.38
CA GLN A 161 -0.86 20.24 3.75
C GLN A 161 -0.09 19.45 4.80
N LEU A 162 0.08 18.15 4.54
CA LEU A 162 0.88 17.24 5.37
C LEU A 162 1.95 16.56 4.51
N SER A 163 3.18 16.54 5.00
CA SER A 163 4.29 15.81 4.40
C SER A 163 4.87 14.81 5.38
N PHE A 164 5.06 13.58 4.93
CA PHE A 164 5.70 12.53 5.71
C PHE A 164 6.39 11.52 4.81
N THR A 165 7.32 10.77 5.38
CA THR A 165 7.94 9.62 4.71
C THR A 165 7.54 8.33 5.41
N TYR A 166 7.38 7.26 4.66
CA TYR A 166 7.12 5.95 5.24
C TYR A 166 7.84 4.82 4.49
N SER A 167 8.03 3.69 5.16
CA SER A 167 8.50 2.45 4.55
C SER A 167 7.76 1.26 5.14
N VAL A 168 7.62 0.18 4.37
CA VAL A 168 6.96 -1.07 4.82
C VAL A 168 7.92 -2.22 4.56
N SER A 169 8.19 -3.03 5.58
CA SER A 169 9.17 -4.11 5.49
C SER A 169 8.75 -5.31 6.32
N CYS A 170 9.23 -6.49 5.95
CA CYS A 170 9.06 -7.67 6.80
C CYS A 170 10.13 -7.70 7.90
N ALA A 171 9.69 -7.67 9.16
CA ALA A 171 10.47 -7.60 10.40
C ALA A 171 11.29 -8.88 10.70
N GLY A 172 11.45 -9.79 9.71
CA GLY A 172 12.26 -11.00 9.87
C GLY A 172 11.49 -12.22 10.36
N GLY A 173 10.16 -12.28 10.18
CA GLY A 173 9.37 -13.47 10.47
C GLY A 173 9.95 -14.71 9.76
N ILE A 174 10.11 -15.80 10.50
CA ILE A 174 10.61 -17.08 9.98
C ILE A 174 9.46 -18.10 10.02
N SER A 175 9.28 -18.84 8.92
CA SER A 175 8.33 -19.95 8.82
C SER A 175 8.79 -21.15 9.65
N ARG A 176 7.91 -22.14 9.83
CA ARG A 176 8.24 -23.37 10.57
C ARG A 176 9.44 -24.12 9.98
N ASP A 177 9.68 -23.95 8.69
CA ASP A 177 10.77 -24.59 7.94
C ASP A 177 12.07 -23.74 7.95
N GLY A 178 12.14 -22.70 8.78
CA GLY A 178 13.34 -21.85 8.89
C GLY A 178 13.50 -20.82 7.77
N ARG A 179 12.47 -20.59 6.94
CA ARG A 179 12.54 -19.64 5.80
C ARG A 179 11.95 -18.29 6.15
N ARG A 180 12.46 -17.21 5.53
CA ARG A 180 11.91 -15.87 5.72
C ARG A 180 10.50 -15.76 5.13
N LEU A 181 9.58 -15.21 5.91
CA LEU A 181 8.23 -14.85 5.46
C LEU A 181 8.27 -13.57 4.61
N MET A 182 7.45 -13.55 3.58
CA MET A 182 7.47 -12.53 2.54
C MET A 182 6.05 -12.15 2.08
N GLY A 183 5.98 -11.30 1.06
CA GLY A 183 4.71 -10.78 0.54
C GLY A 183 4.12 -9.65 1.39
N PRO A 184 2.97 -9.09 0.95
CA PRO A 184 2.41 -7.86 1.52
C PRO A 184 2.03 -7.92 3.01
N GLY A 185 1.69 -9.11 3.51
CA GLY A 185 1.37 -9.37 4.93
C GLY A 185 2.52 -9.96 5.73
N CYS A 186 3.69 -10.18 5.12
CA CYS A 186 4.85 -10.84 5.74
C CYS A 186 4.50 -12.18 6.41
N ASP A 187 3.63 -12.94 5.75
CA ASP A 187 3.00 -14.17 6.21
C ASP A 187 3.07 -15.29 5.15
N LEU A 188 3.66 -15.04 3.98
CA LEU A 188 3.81 -16.04 2.94
C LEU A 188 5.11 -16.82 3.11
N ASN A 189 5.01 -18.15 3.17
CA ASN A 189 6.12 -19.09 3.02
C ASN A 189 6.14 -19.60 1.57
N CYS A 190 7.10 -19.12 0.78
CA CYS A 190 7.13 -19.38 -0.67
C CYS A 190 8.22 -20.37 -1.06
N ASN A 191 7.92 -21.19 -2.05
CA ASN A 191 8.85 -22.12 -2.67
C ASN A 191 8.89 -21.93 -4.19
N THR A 192 10.04 -22.17 -4.81
CA THR A 192 10.16 -22.17 -6.26
C THR A 192 9.36 -23.33 -6.86
N THR A 193 8.73 -23.09 -8.00
CA THR A 193 8.04 -24.15 -8.74
C THR A 193 9.03 -25.03 -9.50
N SER A 194 8.69 -26.29 -9.73
CA SER A 194 9.50 -27.23 -10.53
C SER A 194 9.55 -26.90 -12.03
N ILE A 195 8.74 -25.94 -12.48
CA ILE A 195 8.49 -25.65 -13.90
C ILE A 195 9.19 -24.36 -14.32
N THR A 196 9.20 -23.35 -13.45
CA THR A 196 9.92 -22.09 -13.71
C THR A 196 10.49 -21.54 -12.42
N THR A 197 11.71 -20.99 -12.49
CA THR A 197 12.34 -20.27 -11.37
C THR A 197 11.68 -18.93 -11.08
N ASN A 198 10.84 -18.42 -11.99
CA ASN A 198 10.16 -17.14 -11.84
C ASN A 198 8.79 -17.24 -11.15
N ASN A 199 8.19 -18.43 -11.07
CA ASN A 199 6.94 -18.64 -10.35
C ASN A 199 7.21 -19.24 -8.97
N ALA A 200 6.37 -18.84 -8.01
CA ALA A 200 6.41 -19.30 -6.64
C ALA A 200 5.03 -19.84 -6.24
N ILE A 201 5.02 -20.92 -5.46
CA ILE A 201 3.85 -21.30 -4.68
C ILE A 201 4.10 -20.86 -3.25
N CYS A 202 3.15 -20.09 -2.73
CA CYS A 202 3.22 -19.48 -1.42
C CYS A 202 2.09 -20.01 -0.54
N GLU A 203 2.42 -20.45 0.66
CA GLU A 203 1.45 -20.79 1.70
C GLU A 203 1.37 -19.64 2.69
N ASN A 204 0.17 -19.16 2.97
CA ASN A 204 -0.06 -18.21 4.04
C ASN A 204 0.00 -18.95 5.39
N VAL A 205 1.01 -18.67 6.21
CA VAL A 205 1.24 -19.42 7.46
C VAL A 205 0.17 -19.19 8.53
N LYS A 206 -0.68 -18.17 8.37
CA LYS A 206 -1.77 -17.85 9.31
C LYS A 206 -3.05 -18.59 8.94
N THR A 207 -3.38 -18.61 7.65
CA THR A 207 -4.65 -19.18 7.17
C THR A 207 -4.52 -20.57 6.57
N GLY A 208 -3.32 -20.98 6.16
CA GLY A 208 -3.06 -22.22 5.41
C GLY A 208 -3.48 -22.14 3.94
N TYR A 209 -3.98 -21.00 3.46
CA TYR A 209 -4.33 -20.84 2.05
C TYR A 209 -3.09 -20.73 1.17
N PHE A 210 -3.21 -21.27 -0.04
CA PHE A 210 -2.17 -21.19 -1.04
C PHE A 210 -2.43 -20.06 -2.03
N SER A 211 -1.35 -19.45 -2.50
CA SER A 211 -1.37 -18.47 -3.57
C SER A 211 -0.22 -18.74 -4.54
N GLN A 212 -0.47 -18.53 -5.82
CA GLN A 212 0.55 -18.55 -6.86
C GLN A 212 1.08 -17.13 -7.05
N CYS A 213 2.39 -16.93 -6.90
CA CYS A 213 3.04 -15.64 -7.03
C CYS A 213 4.19 -15.71 -8.05
N LYS A 214 4.80 -14.56 -8.33
CA LYS A 214 6.03 -14.43 -9.12
C LYS A 214 7.18 -13.96 -8.24
N TRP A 215 8.35 -14.54 -8.41
CA TRP A 215 9.57 -14.06 -7.78
C TRP A 215 9.99 -12.73 -8.38
N THR A 216 10.44 -11.83 -7.51
CA THR A 216 10.99 -10.55 -7.93
C THR A 216 12.42 -10.73 -8.43
N ASN A 217 12.76 -10.13 -9.58
CA ASN A 217 14.14 -10.06 -10.11
C ASN A 217 14.88 -11.43 -10.13
N GLY A 218 14.16 -12.51 -10.43
CA GLY A 218 14.75 -13.86 -10.57
C GLY A 218 15.30 -14.48 -9.28
N GLY A 219 14.96 -13.96 -8.09
CA GLY A 219 15.51 -14.42 -6.81
C GLY A 219 14.49 -14.62 -5.69
N ASN A 220 14.88 -15.43 -4.68
CA ASN A 220 14.07 -15.86 -3.53
C ASN A 220 13.91 -14.78 -2.43
N LEU A 221 13.97 -13.50 -2.76
CA LEU A 221 13.99 -12.39 -1.78
C LEU A 221 12.62 -11.76 -1.51
N ASP A 222 11.74 -11.76 -2.51
CA ASP A 222 10.36 -11.29 -2.40
C ASP A 222 9.48 -11.80 -3.52
N VAL A 223 8.16 -11.79 -3.30
CA VAL A 223 7.15 -12.24 -4.26
C VAL A 223 6.15 -11.14 -4.60
N THR A 224 5.67 -11.17 -5.84
CA THR A 224 4.77 -10.21 -6.46
C THR A 224 3.65 -10.94 -7.20
N ASN A 225 2.56 -10.24 -7.55
CA ASN A 225 1.46 -10.77 -8.36
C ASN A 225 0.88 -12.08 -7.82
N CYS A 226 0.59 -12.10 -6.52
CA CYS A 226 0.00 -13.27 -5.86
C CYS A 226 -1.48 -13.40 -6.19
N GLN A 227 -1.87 -14.57 -6.69
CA GLN A 227 -3.26 -14.96 -6.92
C GLN A 227 -3.63 -16.12 -6.00
N ASN A 228 -4.76 -16.02 -5.31
CA ASN A 228 -5.19 -17.07 -4.40
C ASN A 228 -5.62 -18.33 -5.17
N CYS A 229 -5.20 -19.50 -4.67
CA CYS A 229 -5.58 -20.81 -5.18
C CYS A 229 -6.67 -21.41 -4.27
N PRO A 230 -7.96 -21.19 -4.55
CA PRO A 230 -9.05 -21.58 -3.63
C PRO A 230 -9.15 -23.09 -3.42
N PHE A 231 -8.79 -23.90 -4.42
CA PHE A 231 -8.84 -25.37 -4.33
C PHE A 231 -7.46 -26.00 -4.06
N GLY A 232 -6.48 -25.22 -3.62
CA GLY A 232 -5.13 -25.70 -3.31
C GLY A 232 -4.21 -25.73 -4.53
N VAL A 233 -3.11 -26.50 -4.42
CA VAL A 233 -2.02 -26.51 -5.40
C VAL A 233 -1.79 -27.92 -5.93
N LYS A 234 -1.60 -28.02 -7.25
CA LYS A 234 -1.27 -29.26 -7.94
C LYS A 234 0.18 -29.25 -8.43
N ASN A 235 0.86 -30.38 -8.26
CA ASN A 235 2.24 -30.62 -8.73
C ASN A 235 3.26 -29.54 -8.28
N ASN A 236 3.00 -28.88 -7.15
CA ASN A 236 3.83 -27.80 -6.62
C ASN A 236 4.12 -26.67 -7.63
N ALA A 237 3.20 -26.42 -8.56
CA ALA A 237 3.41 -25.45 -9.64
C ALA A 237 2.16 -24.68 -10.08
N TYR A 238 0.97 -25.23 -9.88
CA TYR A 238 -0.27 -24.63 -10.39
C TYR A 238 -1.37 -24.60 -9.33
N CYS A 239 -2.24 -23.59 -9.38
CA CYS A 239 -3.51 -23.65 -8.65
C CYS A 239 -4.37 -24.80 -9.18
N ALA A 240 -4.95 -25.59 -8.28
CA ALA A 240 -5.92 -26.62 -8.63
C ALA A 240 -7.29 -26.00 -8.92
N ASP A 241 -8.07 -26.60 -9.82
CA ASP A 241 -9.49 -26.27 -10.00
C ASP A 241 -10.41 -27.15 -9.12
N GLU A 242 -11.71 -26.87 -9.14
CA GLU A 242 -12.73 -27.58 -8.34
C GLU A 242 -12.78 -29.09 -8.64
N GLN A 243 -12.39 -29.49 -9.85
CA GLN A 243 -12.41 -30.86 -10.34
C GLN A 243 -11.05 -31.55 -10.16
N GLY A 244 -10.09 -30.88 -9.52
CA GLY A 244 -8.73 -31.37 -9.29
C GLY A 244 -7.81 -31.24 -10.51
N GLY A 245 -8.18 -30.49 -11.53
CA GLY A 245 -7.37 -30.06 -12.66
C GLY A 245 -6.50 -28.83 -12.34
N VAL A 246 -6.18 -28.01 -13.35
CA VAL A 246 -5.28 -26.85 -13.22
C VAL A 246 -6.03 -25.59 -13.66
N LEU A 247 -6.20 -24.64 -12.72
CA LEU A 247 -6.96 -23.39 -12.89
C LEU A 247 -6.28 -22.41 -13.87
N TYR A 248 -4.95 -22.29 -13.78
CA TYR A 248 -4.13 -21.36 -14.58
C TYR A 248 -2.86 -22.05 -15.08
N GLY A 249 -3.02 -22.91 -16.08
CA GLY A 249 -1.91 -23.50 -16.80
C GLY A 249 -2.07 -23.16 -18.27
N GLU A 250 -1.06 -22.55 -18.89
CA GLU A 250 -0.85 -22.79 -20.31
C GLU A 250 -0.58 -24.29 -20.45
N VAL A 251 -1.64 -25.06 -20.70
CA VAL A 251 -1.61 -26.53 -20.76
C VAL A 251 -0.79 -27.02 -21.96
N VAL A 252 -0.37 -26.08 -22.82
CA VAL A 252 0.45 -26.34 -24.00
C VAL A 252 1.60 -25.34 -23.96
N SER A 253 2.84 -25.83 -23.80
CA SER A 253 4.00 -24.96 -23.94
C SER A 253 3.98 -24.32 -25.33
N THR A 254 4.42 -23.06 -25.46
CA THR A 254 4.48 -22.35 -26.75
C THR A 254 5.22 -23.17 -27.83
N PHE A 255 6.14 -24.05 -27.41
CA PHE A 255 6.83 -25.01 -28.27
C PHE A 255 5.90 -26.04 -28.91
N TYR A 256 4.94 -26.59 -28.18
CA TYR A 256 3.95 -27.54 -28.74
C TYR A 256 2.99 -26.85 -29.71
N TYR A 257 2.56 -25.62 -29.39
CA TYR A 257 1.71 -24.83 -30.29
C TYR A 257 2.42 -24.51 -31.61
N ASN A 258 3.67 -24.03 -31.52
CA ASN A 258 4.48 -23.75 -32.70
C ASN A 258 4.80 -25.04 -33.48
N GLY A 259 5.07 -26.15 -32.80
CA GLY A 259 5.30 -27.45 -33.41
C GLY A 259 4.09 -27.98 -34.18
N PHE A 260 2.89 -27.81 -33.64
CA PHE A 260 1.63 -28.21 -34.29
C PHE A 260 1.37 -27.41 -35.57
N ILE A 261 1.62 -26.09 -35.54
CA ILE A 261 1.49 -25.22 -36.72
C ILE A 261 2.43 -25.67 -37.84
N ILE A 262 3.70 -25.94 -37.51
CA ILE A 262 4.69 -26.39 -38.49
C ILE A 262 4.28 -27.75 -39.08
N LEU A 263 3.79 -28.68 -38.24
CA LEU A 263 3.34 -29.99 -38.70
C LEU A 263 2.15 -29.89 -39.68
N CYS A 264 1.18 -29.01 -39.38
CA CYS A 264 0.04 -28.76 -40.28
C CYS A 264 0.47 -28.17 -41.63
N LEU A 265 1.44 -27.24 -41.63
CA LEU A 265 1.96 -26.65 -42.87
C LEU A 265 2.69 -27.69 -43.73
N VAL A 266 3.56 -28.50 -43.11
CA VAL A 266 4.31 -29.55 -43.82
C VAL A 266 3.37 -30.62 -44.39
N SER A 267 2.36 -31.05 -43.61
CA SER A 267 1.41 -32.05 -44.10
C SER A 267 0.54 -31.52 -45.24
N GLY A 268 0.13 -30.24 -45.18
CA GLY A 268 -0.63 -29.58 -46.24
C GLY A 268 0.15 -29.51 -47.56
N ILE A 269 1.43 -29.10 -47.51
CA ILE A 269 2.30 -29.04 -48.70
C ILE A 269 2.49 -30.44 -49.31
N LEU A 270 2.75 -31.45 -48.47
CA LEU A 270 2.89 -32.84 -48.93
C LEU A 270 1.62 -33.36 -49.60
N PHE A 271 0.44 -33.01 -49.06
CA PHE A 271 -0.84 -33.40 -49.65
C PHE A 271 -1.07 -32.76 -51.02
N VAL A 272 -0.76 -31.47 -51.19
CA VAL A 272 -0.86 -30.78 -52.49
C VAL A 272 0.10 -31.37 -53.51
N LEU A 273 1.36 -31.66 -53.13
CA LEU A 273 2.34 -32.30 -54.01
C LEU A 273 1.88 -33.69 -54.45
N LEU A 274 1.25 -34.46 -53.56
CA LEU A 274 0.70 -35.78 -53.86
C LEU A 274 -0.45 -35.70 -54.87
N LEU A 275 -1.34 -34.70 -54.73
CA LEU A 275 -2.42 -34.45 -55.71
C LEU A 275 -1.86 -34.02 -57.08
N LEU A 276 -0.82 -33.19 -57.12
CA LEU A 276 -0.15 -32.79 -58.36
C LEU A 276 0.55 -33.98 -59.03
N LEU A 277 1.22 -34.84 -58.28
CA LEU A 277 1.82 -36.07 -58.80
C LEU A 277 0.76 -37.02 -59.38
N LEU A 278 -0.36 -37.22 -58.67
CA LEU A 278 -1.46 -38.06 -59.15
C LEU A 278 -2.09 -37.52 -60.43
N THR A 279 -2.30 -36.20 -60.51
CA THR A 279 -2.84 -35.58 -61.74
C THR A 279 -1.85 -35.67 -62.90
N CYS A 280 -0.56 -35.42 -62.68
CA CYS A 280 0.48 -35.62 -63.70
C CYS A 280 0.57 -37.08 -64.18
N LEU A 281 0.49 -38.06 -63.28
CA LEU A 281 0.53 -39.50 -63.63
C LEU A 281 -0.74 -39.94 -64.38
N LEU A 282 -1.89 -39.36 -64.07
CA LEU A 282 -3.13 -39.60 -64.82
C LEU A 282 -3.10 -38.97 -66.21
N PHE A 283 -2.47 -37.80 -66.36
CA PHE A 283 -2.28 -37.16 -67.65
C PHE A 283 -1.19 -37.81 -68.52
N SER A 284 -0.15 -38.41 -67.93
CA SER A 284 0.89 -39.13 -68.70
C SER A 284 0.47 -40.54 -69.15
N ARG A 285 -0.63 -41.07 -68.61
CA ARG A 285 -1.23 -42.36 -68.99
C ARG A 285 -2.36 -42.27 -70.02
N ARG A 286 -2.78 -41.06 -70.42
CA ARG A 286 -3.64 -40.83 -71.59
C ARG A 286 -2.79 -40.44 -72.79
#